data_AF-A0A7L9AK13-F1
#
_entry.id   AF-A0A7L9AK13-F1
#
_cell.length_a   1.000
_cell.length_b   1.000
_cell.length_c   1.000
_cell.angle_alpha   90.00
_cell.angle_beta   90.00
_cell.angle_gamma   90.00
#
_symmetry.space_group_name_H-M   'P 1'
#
loop_
_entity.id
_entity.type
_entity.pdbx_description
1 polymer ?
#
loop_
_entity_poly.entity_id
_entity_poly.type
_entity_poly.pdbx_seq_one_letter_code
_entity_poly.pdbx_strand_id
1 'polypeptide(L)'
;EFNLKKMWKSPNGTIRNILGGTVFREAIICKNIPRLVTGWDKPIIIGRHAHADQYKATDFVVPGAGKLELIFTPTSGEPIRHVVNDYQGPGVALGMFNTDASIVDFAHSSLKYALDRKYPLYLSTKNTILKKYDGRFKDIFQEIYEKEYKSKYEAAGIWYEHRLIDDMVAYAMKSEGGFVWACKNYDGDVQSDSVAQGYGSLGLMTSVLISPDGKTVEAEAAHGTVTRHFRFYQQGKETSTNPIASIFAW
;
A
#
# COMPACT_ATOMS: atom_id res chain seq x y z
N GLU A 1 -8.09 25.51 14.29
CA GLU A 1 -6.70 25.72 13.82
C GLU A 1 -6.62 26.56 12.55
N PHE A 2 -7.24 26.14 11.43
CA PHE A 2 -7.05 26.80 10.12
C PHE A 2 -8.29 27.52 9.54
N ASN A 3 -9.39 27.66 10.28
CA ASN A 3 -10.64 28.33 9.82
C ASN A 3 -11.10 27.87 8.42
N LEU A 4 -11.13 26.55 8.20
CA LEU A 4 -11.45 25.95 6.90
C LEU A 4 -12.96 26.04 6.59
N LYS A 5 -13.30 26.29 5.31
CA LYS A 5 -14.68 26.29 4.82
C LYS A 5 -15.37 24.91 4.95
N LYS A 6 -14.59 23.83 4.83
CA LYS A 6 -15.01 22.44 5.01
C LYS A 6 -13.81 21.55 5.30
N MET A 7 -14.07 20.31 5.71
CA MET A 7 -13.06 19.27 5.79
C MET A 7 -12.69 18.80 4.37
N TRP A 8 -11.50 19.17 3.92
CA TRP A 8 -11.02 18.82 2.58
C TRP A 8 -10.52 17.38 2.53
N LYS A 9 -10.64 16.75 1.35
CA LYS A 9 -10.04 15.45 1.09
C LYS A 9 -8.51 15.55 1.11
N SER A 10 -7.84 14.44 1.40
CA SER A 10 -6.39 14.33 1.30
C SER A 10 -5.90 14.74 -0.10
N PRO A 11 -4.93 15.66 -0.22
CA PRO A 11 -4.29 16.00 -1.50
C PRO A 11 -3.67 14.77 -2.17
N ASN A 12 -2.93 13.95 -1.40
CA ASN A 12 -2.30 12.72 -1.92
C ASN A 12 -3.35 11.76 -2.48
N GLY A 13 -4.46 11.58 -1.75
CA GLY A 13 -5.59 10.77 -2.24
C GLY A 13 -6.19 11.32 -3.53
N THR A 14 -6.30 12.64 -3.66
CA THR A 14 -6.81 13.30 -4.88
C THR A 14 -5.86 13.08 -6.07
N ILE A 15 -4.56 13.34 -5.90
CA ILE A 15 -3.55 13.20 -6.95
C ILE A 15 -3.44 11.75 -7.40
N ARG A 16 -3.32 10.80 -6.46
CA ARG A 16 -3.22 9.36 -6.77
C ARG A 16 -4.47 8.83 -7.45
N ASN A 17 -5.65 9.39 -7.17
CA ASN A 17 -6.88 9.04 -7.89
C ASN A 17 -6.89 9.53 -9.34
N ILE A 18 -6.22 10.64 -9.64
CA ILE A 18 -6.11 11.20 -11.00
C ILE A 18 -5.05 10.44 -11.79
N LEU A 19 -3.88 10.23 -11.19
CA LEU A 19 -2.74 9.60 -11.85
C LEU A 19 -2.88 8.07 -11.92
N GLY A 20 -3.58 7.46 -10.96
CA GLY A 20 -3.52 6.01 -10.75
C GLY A 20 -2.12 5.55 -10.34
N GLY A 21 -1.90 4.23 -10.37
CA GLY A 21 -0.56 3.64 -10.22
C GLY A 21 -0.22 3.13 -8.82
N THR A 22 1.08 2.89 -8.63
CA THR A 22 1.66 2.22 -7.46
C THR A 22 2.66 3.13 -6.77
N VAL A 23 2.57 3.25 -5.45
CA VAL A 23 3.55 4.02 -4.67
C VAL A 23 4.63 3.08 -4.17
N PHE A 24 5.86 3.27 -4.64
CA PHE A 24 7.03 2.54 -4.20
C PHE A 24 7.75 3.31 -3.09
N ARG A 25 7.99 2.65 -1.96
CA ARG A 25 8.72 3.19 -0.82
C ARG A 25 9.96 2.36 -0.55
N GLU A 26 11.14 2.98 -0.62
CA GLU A 26 12.44 2.33 -0.43
C GLU A 26 13.26 3.06 0.65
N ALA A 27 13.85 2.28 1.55
CA ALA A 27 14.66 2.82 2.62
C ALA A 27 16.00 3.38 2.11
N ILE A 28 16.40 4.52 2.65
CA ILE A 28 17.71 5.15 2.43
C ILE A 28 18.67 4.56 3.46
N ILE A 29 19.58 3.69 3.02
CA ILE A 29 20.49 2.97 3.91
C ILE A 29 21.74 3.81 4.21
N CYS A 30 21.91 4.16 5.49
CA CYS A 30 23.13 4.81 6.00
C CYS A 30 23.99 3.79 6.76
N LYS A 31 25.27 3.63 6.37
CA LYS A 31 26.19 2.63 6.94
C LYS A 31 26.38 2.75 8.46
N ASN A 32 26.23 3.94 9.01
CA ASN A 32 26.46 4.26 10.42
C ASN A 32 25.17 4.38 11.25
N ILE A 33 24.01 4.14 10.66
CA ILE A 33 22.73 4.15 11.38
C ILE A 33 22.36 2.71 11.72
N PRO A 34 22.30 2.34 13.02
CA PRO A 34 21.83 1.02 13.42
C PRO A 34 20.39 0.79 12.99
N ARG A 35 20.11 -0.42 12.51
CA ARG A 35 18.76 -0.87 12.15
C ARG A 35 18.10 -1.49 13.37
N LEU A 36 16.79 -1.31 13.53
CA LEU A 36 16.04 -1.99 14.60
C LEU A 36 15.91 -3.49 14.31
N VAL A 37 15.77 -3.84 13.04
CA VAL A 37 15.83 -5.22 12.58
C VAL A 37 17.23 -5.46 12.02
N THR A 38 18.07 -6.11 12.81
CA THR A 38 19.52 -6.19 12.55
C THR A 38 19.88 -7.00 11.32
N GLY A 39 19.02 -7.91 10.87
CA GLY A 39 19.25 -8.75 9.69
C GLY A 39 19.03 -8.04 8.35
N TRP A 40 18.39 -6.87 8.31
CA TRP A 40 18.00 -6.20 7.07
C TRP A 40 19.16 -5.50 6.36
N ASP A 41 20.01 -6.27 5.68
CA ASP A 41 21.20 -5.76 4.99
C ASP A 41 20.94 -5.13 3.63
N LYS A 42 19.90 -5.59 2.93
CA LYS A 42 19.45 -5.10 1.62
C LYS A 42 18.10 -4.40 1.77
N PRO A 43 17.73 -3.42 0.92
CA PRO A 43 16.47 -2.69 1.07
C PRO A 43 15.25 -3.61 0.91
N ILE A 44 14.19 -3.32 1.67
CA ILE A 44 12.84 -3.85 1.42
C ILE A 44 12.06 -2.73 0.76
N ILE A 45 11.53 -2.99 -0.43
CA ILE A 45 10.80 -1.98 -1.20
C ILE A 45 9.32 -2.30 -1.14
N ILE A 46 8.51 -1.41 -0.56
CA ILE A 46 7.05 -1.58 -0.50
C ILE A 46 6.43 -0.97 -1.74
N GLY A 47 5.72 -1.78 -2.54
CA GLY A 47 4.83 -1.32 -3.61
C GLY A 47 3.40 -1.29 -3.11
N ARG A 48 2.87 -0.11 -2.78
CA ARG A 48 1.51 0.07 -2.26
C ARG A 48 0.51 0.30 -3.40
N HIS A 49 -0.54 -0.53 -3.44
CA HIS A 49 -1.70 -0.31 -4.31
C HIS A 49 -2.53 0.89 -3.85
N ALA A 50 -2.32 2.06 -4.44
CA ALA A 50 -2.90 3.31 -3.97
C ALA A 50 -4.36 3.56 -4.45
N HIS A 51 -5.20 2.51 -4.45
CA HIS A 51 -6.57 2.59 -4.94
C HIS A 51 -7.57 1.84 -4.03
N ALA A 52 -8.73 2.47 -3.83
CA ALA A 52 -9.91 1.92 -3.17
C ALA A 52 -9.64 1.19 -1.84
N ASP A 53 -10.21 0.01 -1.63
CA ASP A 53 -10.24 -0.69 -0.33
C ASP A 53 -10.75 0.26 0.78
N GLN A 54 -10.15 0.24 1.97
CA GLN A 54 -10.52 1.10 3.10
C GLN A 54 -10.50 2.60 2.74
N TYR A 55 -9.70 3.02 1.76
CA TYR A 55 -9.49 4.43 1.41
C TYR A 55 -10.58 5.01 0.50
N LYS A 56 -11.51 4.16 0.03
CA LYS A 56 -12.77 4.57 -0.62
C LYS A 56 -13.97 3.78 -0.08
N ALA A 57 -13.88 3.32 1.16
CA ALA A 57 -14.97 2.62 1.81
C ALA A 57 -16.10 3.59 2.19
N THR A 58 -17.29 3.05 2.34
CA THR A 58 -18.42 3.70 3.02
C THR A 58 -18.69 2.95 4.31
N ASP A 59 -18.71 3.66 5.42
CA ASP A 59 -18.97 3.12 6.76
C ASP A 59 -20.07 3.91 7.48
N PHE A 60 -20.73 3.26 8.44
CA PHE A 60 -21.73 3.89 9.29
C PHE A 60 -21.94 3.13 10.61
N VAL A 61 -22.52 3.82 11.58
CA VAL A 61 -22.97 3.23 12.84
C VAL A 61 -24.37 2.64 12.65
N VAL A 62 -24.51 1.34 12.92
CA VAL A 62 -25.80 0.66 12.93
C VAL A 62 -26.50 1.01 14.24
N PRO A 63 -27.69 1.65 14.23
CA PRO A 63 -28.29 2.22 15.43
C PRO A 63 -29.00 1.20 16.32
N GLY A 64 -29.29 -0.01 15.83
CA GLY A 64 -30.08 -1.02 16.54
C GLY A 64 -30.23 -2.31 15.74
N ALA A 65 -31.13 -3.19 16.20
CA ALA A 65 -31.37 -4.47 15.54
C ALA A 65 -31.89 -4.29 14.09
N GLY A 66 -31.45 -5.15 13.17
CA GLY A 66 -31.82 -5.07 11.76
C GLY A 66 -30.94 -5.91 10.85
N LYS A 67 -31.34 -6.04 9.58
CA LYS A 67 -30.59 -6.80 8.58
C LYS A 67 -29.68 -5.89 7.75
N LEU A 68 -28.43 -6.28 7.59
CA LEU A 68 -27.48 -5.64 6.69
C LEU A 68 -27.27 -6.51 5.45
N GLU A 69 -27.46 -5.93 4.27
CA GLU A 69 -27.28 -6.60 2.98
C GLU A 69 -26.28 -5.83 2.11
N LEU A 70 -25.50 -6.57 1.31
CA LEU A 70 -24.70 -6.05 0.21
C LEU A 70 -25.43 -6.36 -1.09
N ILE A 71 -25.79 -5.32 -1.84
CA ILE A 71 -26.57 -5.42 -3.07
C ILE A 71 -25.79 -4.81 -4.23
N PHE A 72 -25.60 -5.59 -5.29
CA PHE A 72 -25.07 -5.12 -6.57
C PHE A 72 -26.18 -5.18 -7.62
N THR A 73 -26.54 -4.03 -8.19
CA THR A 73 -27.56 -3.93 -9.24
C THR A 73 -26.85 -3.77 -10.59
N PRO A 74 -26.85 -4.79 -11.46
CA PRO A 74 -26.23 -4.67 -12.77
C PRO A 74 -27.06 -3.75 -13.69
N THR A 75 -26.43 -3.22 -14.74
CA THR A 75 -27.14 -2.45 -15.78
C THR A 75 -28.15 -3.28 -16.57
N SER A 76 -27.97 -4.60 -16.59
CA SER A 76 -28.86 -5.59 -17.19
C SER A 76 -28.78 -6.89 -16.40
N GLY A 77 -29.90 -7.58 -16.22
CA GLY A 77 -30.02 -8.81 -15.44
C GLY A 77 -30.45 -8.57 -13.99
N GLU A 78 -30.43 -9.64 -13.20
CA GLU A 78 -30.94 -9.64 -11.82
C GLU A 78 -29.93 -9.09 -10.80
N PRO A 79 -30.39 -8.34 -9.77
CA PRO A 79 -29.53 -7.90 -8.68
C PRO A 79 -28.90 -9.06 -7.90
N ILE A 80 -27.62 -8.93 -7.57
CA ILE A 80 -26.91 -9.84 -6.67
C ILE A 80 -27.11 -9.33 -5.24
N ARG A 81 -27.59 -10.19 -4.34
CA ARG A 81 -27.82 -9.86 -2.93
C ARG A 81 -27.11 -10.84 -2.02
N HIS A 82 -26.42 -10.32 -1.01
CA HIS A 82 -25.80 -11.09 0.05
C HIS A 82 -26.16 -10.50 1.41
N VAL A 83 -26.68 -11.31 2.32
CA VAL A 83 -26.83 -10.91 3.72
C VAL A 83 -25.43 -10.89 4.34
N VAL A 84 -25.05 -9.76 4.92
CA VAL A 84 -23.77 -9.60 5.62
C VAL A 84 -23.93 -10.01 7.08
N ASN A 85 -24.98 -9.53 7.75
CA ASN A 85 -25.28 -9.84 9.15
C ASN A 85 -26.72 -9.50 9.52
N ASP A 86 -27.29 -10.22 10.49
CA ASP A 86 -28.53 -9.87 11.18
C ASP A 86 -28.20 -9.33 12.59
N TYR A 87 -28.18 -8.01 12.72
CA TYR A 87 -27.87 -7.31 13.96
C TYR A 87 -28.98 -7.51 15.00
N GLN A 88 -28.59 -7.87 16.22
CA GLN A 88 -29.49 -7.95 17.39
C GLN A 88 -29.49 -6.66 18.24
N GLY A 89 -28.66 -5.68 17.87
CA GLY A 89 -28.46 -4.43 18.59
C GLY A 89 -27.51 -3.50 17.83
N PRO A 90 -27.09 -2.37 18.43
CA PRO A 90 -26.20 -1.41 17.78
C PRO A 90 -24.85 -2.02 17.36
N GLY A 91 -24.23 -1.45 16.34
CA GLY A 91 -22.94 -1.91 15.81
C GLY A 91 -22.34 -0.97 14.77
N VAL A 92 -21.44 -1.49 13.95
CA VAL A 92 -20.83 -0.77 12.82
C VAL A 92 -20.85 -1.65 11.59
N ALA A 93 -20.85 -1.01 10.42
CA ALA A 93 -20.80 -1.68 9.12
C ALA A 93 -19.91 -0.89 8.16
N LEU A 94 -19.27 -1.61 7.24
CA LEU A 94 -18.45 -1.02 6.20
C LEU A 94 -18.62 -1.80 4.88
N GLY A 95 -18.55 -1.09 3.77
CA GLY A 95 -18.46 -1.64 2.43
C GLY A 95 -17.27 -1.04 1.70
N MET A 96 -16.48 -1.89 1.04
CA MET A 96 -15.33 -1.48 0.23
C MET A 96 -15.29 -2.23 -1.10
N PHE A 97 -14.52 -1.74 -2.05
CA PHE A 97 -14.41 -2.31 -3.39
C PHE A 97 -13.01 -2.14 -3.95
N ASN A 98 -12.73 -2.88 -5.03
CA ASN A 98 -11.64 -2.59 -5.94
C ASN A 98 -12.08 -2.95 -7.37
N THR A 99 -11.22 -2.71 -8.37
CA THR A 99 -11.53 -3.00 -9.77
C THR A 99 -10.41 -3.80 -10.42
N ASP A 100 -10.77 -4.74 -11.30
CA ASP A 100 -9.78 -5.55 -12.02
C ASP A 100 -8.76 -4.68 -12.77
N ALA A 101 -9.21 -3.62 -13.45
CA ALA A 101 -8.31 -2.70 -14.16
C ALA A 101 -7.23 -2.10 -13.23
N SER A 102 -7.63 -1.67 -12.02
CA SER A 102 -6.68 -1.12 -11.05
C SER A 102 -5.72 -2.16 -10.50
N ILE A 103 -6.18 -3.40 -10.32
CA ILE A 103 -5.34 -4.51 -9.85
C ILE A 103 -4.35 -4.93 -10.94
N VAL A 104 -4.77 -4.94 -12.22
CA VAL A 104 -3.91 -5.21 -13.38
C VAL A 104 -2.80 -4.18 -13.48
N ASP A 105 -3.13 -2.89 -13.38
CA ASP A 105 -2.13 -1.80 -13.39
C ASP A 105 -1.12 -1.96 -12.24
N PHE A 106 -1.62 -2.30 -11.05
CA PHE A 106 -0.77 -2.56 -9.88
C PHE A 106 0.16 -3.76 -10.08
N ALA A 107 -0.34 -4.85 -10.70
CA ALA A 107 0.45 -6.03 -11.02
C ALA A 107 1.58 -5.72 -12.01
N HIS A 108 1.26 -5.08 -13.14
CA HIS A 108 2.26 -4.69 -14.14
C HIS A 108 3.31 -3.76 -13.56
N SER A 109 2.88 -2.76 -12.79
CA SER A 109 3.77 -1.80 -12.14
C SER A 109 4.73 -2.50 -11.18
N SER A 110 4.21 -3.38 -10.31
CA SER A 110 5.03 -4.12 -9.32
C SER A 110 6.00 -5.10 -9.99
N LEU A 111 5.53 -5.86 -10.98
CA LEU A 111 6.34 -6.84 -11.72
C LEU A 111 7.43 -6.17 -12.53
N LYS A 112 7.11 -5.08 -13.23
CA LYS A 112 8.10 -4.30 -13.99
C LYS A 112 9.15 -3.69 -13.07
N TYR A 113 8.71 -3.04 -11.99
CA TYR A 113 9.62 -2.41 -11.04
C TYR A 113 10.60 -3.42 -10.42
N ALA A 114 10.10 -4.57 -9.97
CA ALA A 114 10.95 -5.62 -9.39
C ALA A 114 11.94 -6.22 -10.41
N LEU A 115 11.50 -6.41 -11.67
CA LEU A 115 12.40 -6.84 -12.75
C LEU A 115 13.51 -5.82 -13.02
N ASP A 116 13.18 -4.53 -13.11
CA ASP A 116 14.15 -3.45 -13.35
C ASP A 116 15.16 -3.35 -12.20
N ARG A 117 14.70 -3.56 -10.95
CA ARG A 117 15.56 -3.61 -9.75
C ARG A 117 16.32 -4.93 -9.62
N LYS A 118 15.98 -5.96 -10.40
CA LYS A 118 16.50 -7.33 -10.28
C LYS A 118 16.30 -7.90 -8.86
N TYR A 119 15.11 -7.69 -8.31
CA TYR A 119 14.70 -8.25 -7.03
C TYR A 119 13.50 -9.18 -7.19
N PRO A 120 13.39 -10.25 -6.37
CA PRO A 120 12.18 -11.05 -6.32
C PRO A 120 11.00 -10.20 -5.85
N LEU A 121 9.79 -10.57 -6.31
CA LEU A 121 8.54 -9.90 -5.97
C LEU A 121 7.67 -10.80 -5.10
N TYR A 122 7.15 -10.24 -4.01
CA TYR A 122 6.15 -10.89 -3.16
C TYR A 122 4.85 -10.09 -3.15
N LEU A 123 3.73 -10.73 -3.50
CA LEU A 123 2.38 -10.19 -3.23
C LEU A 123 1.86 -10.81 -1.94
N SER A 124 1.37 -9.99 -1.00
CA SER A 124 0.71 -10.49 0.21
C SER A 124 -0.79 -10.21 0.23
N THR A 125 -1.59 -11.21 0.58
CA THR A 125 -3.04 -11.05 0.82
C THR A 125 -3.54 -11.96 1.95
N LYS A 126 -4.84 -11.91 2.27
CA LYS A 126 -5.50 -12.88 3.16
C LYS A 126 -6.58 -13.69 2.41
N ASN A 127 -6.22 -14.22 1.24
CA ASN A 127 -7.16 -14.94 0.35
C ASN A 127 -7.75 -16.23 0.94
N THR A 128 -7.19 -16.80 2.01
CA THR A 128 -7.84 -17.91 2.73
C THR A 128 -9.13 -17.49 3.45
N ILE A 129 -9.22 -16.21 3.84
CA ILE A 129 -10.38 -15.60 4.49
C ILE A 129 -11.22 -14.85 3.45
N LEU A 130 -10.62 -13.91 2.74
CA LEU A 130 -11.27 -13.12 1.69
C LEU A 130 -11.17 -13.83 0.33
N LYS A 131 -11.77 -15.03 0.25
CA LYS A 131 -11.60 -15.96 -0.89
C LYS A 131 -11.88 -15.34 -2.26
N LYS A 132 -12.91 -14.51 -2.37
CA LYS A 132 -13.26 -13.84 -3.64
C LYS A 132 -12.48 -12.54 -3.83
N TYR A 133 -12.43 -11.69 -2.82
CA TYR A 133 -11.81 -10.36 -2.92
C TYR A 133 -10.29 -10.44 -3.06
N ASP A 134 -9.61 -11.07 -2.10
CA ASP A 134 -8.15 -11.23 -2.10
C ASP A 134 -7.70 -12.34 -3.04
N GLY A 135 -8.58 -13.31 -3.33
CA GLY A 135 -8.36 -14.29 -4.40
C GLY A 135 -8.21 -13.59 -5.75
N ARG A 136 -9.03 -12.57 -6.05
CA ARG A 136 -8.94 -11.84 -7.32
C ARG A 136 -7.60 -11.14 -7.52
N PHE A 137 -7.01 -10.57 -6.46
CA PHE A 137 -5.64 -10.01 -6.50
C PHE A 137 -4.61 -11.08 -6.85
N LYS A 138 -4.67 -12.22 -6.15
CA LYS A 138 -3.75 -13.35 -6.37
C LYS A 138 -3.84 -13.85 -7.82
N ASP A 139 -5.06 -14.09 -8.29
CA ASP A 139 -5.31 -14.68 -9.60
C ASP A 139 -4.80 -13.74 -10.72
N ILE A 140 -5.13 -12.45 -10.66
CA ILE A 140 -4.67 -11.45 -11.66
C ILE A 140 -3.14 -11.38 -11.69
N PHE A 141 -2.48 -11.29 -10.54
CA PHE A 141 -1.01 -11.25 -10.51
C PHE A 141 -0.39 -12.52 -11.08
N GLN A 142 -0.94 -13.69 -10.75
CA GLN A 142 -0.44 -14.97 -11.24
C GLN A 142 -0.61 -15.09 -12.76
N GLU A 143 -1.77 -14.72 -13.29
CA GLU A 143 -2.07 -14.73 -14.72
C GLU A 143 -1.09 -13.85 -15.51
N ILE A 144 -0.88 -12.61 -15.05
CA ILE A 144 0.06 -11.66 -15.68
C ILE A 144 1.50 -12.18 -15.59
N TYR A 145 1.92 -12.67 -14.42
CA TYR A 145 3.27 -13.19 -14.24
C TYR A 145 3.58 -14.34 -15.21
N GLU A 146 2.74 -15.36 -15.23
CA GLU A 146 2.92 -16.54 -16.10
C GLU A 146 2.92 -16.17 -17.58
N LYS A 147 2.02 -15.26 -17.98
CA LYS A 147 1.87 -14.87 -19.39
C LYS A 147 2.99 -13.96 -19.89
N GLU A 148 3.48 -13.03 -19.08
CA GLU A 148 4.25 -11.88 -19.59
C GLU A 148 5.62 -11.65 -18.94
N TYR A 149 5.85 -12.18 -17.73
CA TYR A 149 7.03 -11.84 -16.92
C TYR A 149 7.88 -13.05 -16.53
N LYS A 150 7.33 -14.26 -16.45
CA LYS A 150 8.04 -15.44 -15.97
C LYS A 150 9.36 -15.70 -16.67
N SER A 151 9.38 -15.71 -18.00
CA SER A 151 10.62 -15.92 -18.77
C SER A 151 11.67 -14.82 -18.52
N LYS A 152 11.24 -13.58 -18.30
CA LYS A 152 12.13 -12.44 -17.99
C LYS A 152 12.70 -12.55 -16.57
N TYR A 153 11.88 -12.98 -15.63
CA TYR A 153 12.26 -13.23 -14.24
C TYR A 153 13.25 -14.37 -14.13
N GLU A 154 12.98 -15.50 -14.80
CA GLU A 154 13.89 -16.65 -14.88
C GLU A 154 15.23 -16.26 -15.50
N ALA A 155 15.22 -15.47 -16.59
CA ALA A 155 16.45 -14.96 -17.21
C ALA A 155 17.25 -14.01 -16.29
N ALA A 156 16.58 -13.32 -15.37
CA ALA A 156 17.19 -12.45 -14.37
C ALA A 156 17.55 -13.17 -13.06
N GLY A 157 17.21 -14.46 -12.91
CA GLY A 157 17.45 -15.24 -11.69
C GLY A 157 16.61 -14.81 -10.48
N ILE A 158 15.45 -14.22 -10.72
CA ILE A 158 14.49 -13.76 -9.69
C ILE A 158 13.13 -14.45 -9.88
N TRP A 159 12.24 -14.34 -8.91
CA TRP A 159 10.93 -14.99 -8.93
C TRP A 159 9.81 -14.07 -8.43
N TYR A 160 8.57 -14.46 -8.72
CA TYR A 160 7.37 -13.92 -8.12
C TYR A 160 6.73 -14.98 -7.22
N GLU A 161 6.23 -14.58 -6.05
CA GLU A 161 5.51 -15.46 -5.14
C GLU A 161 4.33 -14.72 -4.47
N HIS A 162 3.18 -15.39 -4.37
CA HIS A 162 2.10 -14.96 -3.50
C HIS A 162 2.26 -15.58 -2.11
N ARG A 163 2.12 -14.77 -1.06
CA ARG A 163 2.12 -15.21 0.34
C ARG A 163 0.88 -14.74 1.09
N LEU A 164 0.52 -15.47 2.14
CA LEU A 164 -0.41 -14.93 3.13
C LEU A 164 0.27 -13.82 3.93
N ILE A 165 -0.46 -12.74 4.22
CA ILE A 165 0.12 -11.54 4.85
C ILE A 165 0.80 -11.82 6.20
N ASP A 166 0.26 -12.74 6.99
CA ASP A 166 0.85 -13.17 8.26
C ASP A 166 2.15 -13.96 8.10
N ASP A 167 2.27 -14.79 7.06
CA ASP A 167 3.54 -15.43 6.73
C ASP A 167 4.54 -14.41 6.14
N MET A 168 4.07 -13.49 5.30
CA MET A 168 4.92 -12.49 4.67
C MET A 168 5.57 -11.55 5.67
N VAL A 169 4.83 -11.08 6.69
CA VAL A 169 5.42 -10.24 7.76
C VAL A 169 6.47 -11.04 8.55
N ALA A 170 6.22 -12.32 8.83
CA ALA A 170 7.16 -13.17 9.55
C ALA A 170 8.43 -13.46 8.74
N TYR A 171 8.28 -13.69 7.43
CA TYR A 171 9.39 -13.82 6.48
C TYR A 171 10.21 -12.54 6.42
N ALA A 172 9.57 -11.37 6.25
CA ALA A 172 10.26 -10.08 6.16
C ALA A 172 11.15 -9.85 7.39
N MET A 173 10.65 -10.10 8.60
CA MET A 173 11.41 -9.93 9.85
C MET A 173 12.64 -10.83 9.99
N LYS A 174 12.68 -11.98 9.29
CA LYS A 174 13.79 -12.95 9.33
C LYS A 174 14.70 -12.88 8.10
N SER A 175 14.29 -12.16 7.07
CA SER A 175 15.03 -12.03 5.81
C SER A 175 16.22 -11.09 5.95
N GLU A 176 17.09 -11.09 4.93
CA GLU A 176 18.12 -10.08 4.74
C GLU A 176 17.60 -8.81 4.04
N GLY A 177 16.29 -8.72 3.77
CA GLY A 177 15.72 -7.79 2.80
C GLY A 177 16.06 -8.17 1.34
N GLY A 178 16.08 -7.20 0.44
CA GLY A 178 16.45 -7.41 -0.97
C GLY A 178 15.31 -7.96 -1.82
N PHE A 179 14.09 -7.46 -1.60
CA PHE A 179 12.90 -7.84 -2.35
C PHE A 179 11.94 -6.67 -2.50
N VAL A 180 11.06 -6.77 -3.50
CA VAL A 180 9.89 -5.91 -3.62
C VAL A 180 8.70 -6.61 -3.00
N TRP A 181 7.96 -5.89 -2.17
CA TRP A 181 6.74 -6.37 -1.53
C TRP A 181 5.56 -5.57 -2.03
N ALA A 182 4.79 -6.17 -2.93
CA ALA A 182 3.51 -5.66 -3.38
C ALA A 182 2.48 -5.84 -2.26
N CYS A 183 2.02 -4.72 -1.70
CA CYS A 183 1.03 -4.67 -0.65
C CYS A 183 -0.29 -4.08 -1.16
N LYS A 184 -1.42 -4.65 -0.71
CA LYS A 184 -2.71 -3.97 -0.80
C LYS A 184 -2.68 -2.62 -0.10
N ASN A 185 -3.67 -1.78 -0.36
CA ASN A 185 -3.61 -0.37 0.02
C ASN A 185 -3.32 -0.15 1.51
N TYR A 186 -4.07 -0.83 2.39
CA TYR A 186 -3.90 -0.73 3.84
C TYR A 186 -2.60 -1.36 4.33
N ASP A 187 -2.26 -2.55 3.83
CA ASP A 187 -1.03 -3.24 4.21
C ASP A 187 0.20 -2.40 3.84
N GLY A 188 0.21 -1.78 2.67
CA GLY A 188 1.32 -0.95 2.21
C GLY A 188 1.46 0.34 3.03
N ASP A 189 0.36 0.90 3.52
CA ASP A 189 0.40 2.04 4.44
C ASP A 189 1.11 1.67 5.75
N VAL A 190 0.65 0.61 6.41
CA VAL A 190 1.17 0.17 7.70
C VAL A 190 2.60 -0.38 7.61
N GLN A 191 2.86 -1.22 6.61
CA GLN A 191 4.15 -1.91 6.49
C GLN A 191 5.25 -0.96 6.00
N SER A 192 4.93 0.04 5.19
CA SER A 192 5.98 1.01 4.77
C SER A 192 6.51 1.83 5.95
N ASP A 193 5.65 2.24 6.89
CA ASP A 193 6.08 2.92 8.11
C ASP A 193 6.91 1.98 9.02
N SER A 194 6.48 0.72 9.15
CA SER A 194 7.20 -0.30 9.91
C SER A 194 8.59 -0.56 9.33
N VAL A 195 8.68 -0.70 7.99
CA VAL A 195 9.94 -0.89 7.27
C VAL A 195 10.84 0.33 7.43
N ALA A 196 10.31 1.55 7.25
CA ALA A 196 11.07 2.78 7.43
C ALA A 196 11.67 2.91 8.83
N GLN A 197 10.87 2.59 9.86
CA GLN A 197 11.34 2.61 11.23
C GLN A 197 12.37 1.50 11.49
N GLY A 198 12.21 0.33 10.86
CA GLY A 198 13.18 -0.77 10.93
C GLY A 198 14.56 -0.40 10.36
N TYR A 199 14.61 0.44 9.33
CA TYR A 199 15.86 1.01 8.79
C TYR A 199 16.35 2.27 9.53
N GLY A 200 15.63 2.72 10.56
CA GLY A 200 16.07 3.75 11.50
C GLY A 200 15.10 4.91 11.66
N SER A 201 14.51 5.43 10.58
CA SER A 201 13.62 6.59 10.64
C SER A 201 12.74 6.74 9.40
N LEU A 202 11.53 7.27 9.60
CA LEU A 202 10.67 7.76 8.50
C LEU A 202 11.35 8.82 7.62
N GLY A 203 12.33 9.57 8.15
CA GLY A 203 13.12 10.53 7.37
C GLY A 203 14.13 9.89 6.41
N LEU A 204 14.30 8.56 6.47
CA LEU A 204 15.21 7.76 5.64
C LEU A 204 14.41 6.83 4.71
N MET A 205 13.33 7.33 4.11
CA MET A 205 12.47 6.56 3.22
C MET A 205 12.06 7.44 2.04
N THR A 206 12.28 6.96 0.82
CA THR A 206 11.78 7.59 -0.41
C THR A 206 10.33 7.17 -0.65
N SER A 207 9.58 7.96 -1.42
CA SER A 207 8.22 7.60 -1.86
C SER A 207 8.02 8.09 -3.28
N VAL A 208 7.75 7.17 -4.21
CA VAL A 208 7.61 7.46 -5.63
C VAL A 208 6.36 6.77 -6.17
N LEU A 209 5.37 7.55 -6.59
CA LEU A 209 4.24 7.07 -7.37
C LEU A 209 4.67 6.92 -8.82
N ILE A 210 4.46 5.72 -9.38
CA ILE A 210 4.64 5.45 -10.81
C ILE A 210 3.26 5.16 -11.39
N SER A 211 2.84 5.97 -12.36
CA SER A 211 1.55 5.80 -13.03
C SER A 211 1.57 4.57 -13.98
N PRO A 212 0.39 4.08 -14.43
CA PRO A 212 0.30 2.95 -15.34
C PRO A 212 0.98 3.16 -16.70
N ASP A 213 1.15 4.41 -17.15
CA ASP A 213 1.81 4.72 -18.43
C ASP A 213 3.33 4.44 -18.40
N GLY A 214 3.90 4.20 -17.21
CA GLY A 214 5.31 3.92 -16.99
C GLY A 214 6.25 5.09 -17.28
N LYS A 215 5.72 6.31 -17.38
CA LYS A 215 6.42 7.57 -17.70
C LYS A 215 6.14 8.65 -16.65
N THR A 216 4.90 8.76 -16.18
CA THR A 216 4.48 9.78 -15.23
C THR A 216 4.87 9.34 -13.82
N VAL A 217 5.58 10.23 -13.13
CA VAL A 217 6.11 9.99 -11.78
C VAL A 217 5.74 11.17 -10.88
N GLU A 218 5.39 10.85 -9.63
CA GLU A 218 5.28 11.82 -8.55
C GLU A 218 6.17 11.35 -7.40
N ALA A 219 7.09 12.21 -6.94
CA ALA A 219 8.02 11.91 -5.85
C ALA A 219 7.68 12.77 -4.64
N GLU A 220 7.63 12.14 -3.47
CA GLU A 220 7.33 12.79 -2.19
C GLU A 220 8.20 12.21 -1.06
N ALA A 221 8.25 12.92 0.06
CA ALA A 221 8.73 12.32 1.30
C ALA A 221 7.67 11.32 1.81
N ALA A 222 8.11 10.17 2.35
CA ALA A 222 7.17 9.17 2.87
C ALA A 222 6.43 9.63 4.15
N HIS A 223 6.97 10.61 4.87
CA HIS A 223 6.44 11.14 6.13
C HIS A 223 5.49 12.33 5.94
N GLY A 224 4.65 12.60 6.95
CA GLY A 224 3.79 13.77 7.00
C GLY A 224 4.52 15.08 7.35
N THR A 225 3.76 16.12 7.70
CA THR A 225 4.25 17.49 7.95
C THR A 225 5.00 17.68 9.28
N VAL A 226 5.25 16.60 10.03
CA VAL A 226 5.98 16.62 11.32
C VAL A 226 5.37 17.63 12.31
N THR A 227 4.03 17.66 12.42
CA THR A 227 3.26 18.69 13.17
C THR A 227 3.79 18.93 14.58
N ARG A 228 4.28 17.90 15.28
CA ARG A 228 4.88 18.05 16.62
C ARG A 228 6.08 19.00 16.62
N HIS A 229 7.00 18.84 15.66
CA HIS A 229 8.17 19.69 15.55
C HIS A 229 7.78 21.11 15.13
N PHE A 230 6.78 21.23 14.24
CA PHE A 230 6.23 22.53 13.88
C PHE A 230 5.69 23.30 15.09
N ARG A 231 5.05 22.64 16.06
CA ARG A 231 4.63 23.30 17.31
C ARG A 231 5.77 23.79 18.18
N PHE A 232 6.88 23.04 18.24
CA PHE A 232 8.08 23.51 18.95
C PHE A 232 8.71 24.71 18.26
N TYR A 233 8.80 24.67 16.93
CA TYR A 233 9.23 25.82 16.14
C TYR A 233 8.36 27.06 16.39
N GLN A 234 7.03 26.93 16.43
CA GLN A 234 6.12 28.05 16.74
C GLN A 234 6.34 28.65 18.14
N GLN A 235 6.92 27.89 19.08
CA GLN A 235 7.27 28.35 20.42
C GLN A 235 8.68 28.95 20.50
N GLY A 236 9.40 29.06 19.39
CA GLY A 236 10.81 29.47 19.35
C GLY A 236 11.78 28.42 19.92
N LYS A 237 11.33 27.17 20.07
CA LYS A 237 12.19 26.06 20.54
C LYS A 237 12.96 25.46 19.38
N GLU A 238 14.15 24.97 19.67
CA GLU A 238 14.96 24.24 18.69
C GLU A 238 14.26 22.96 18.21
N THR A 239 14.50 22.60 16.95
CA THR A 239 14.00 21.36 16.35
C THR A 239 15.12 20.65 15.61
N SER A 240 15.11 19.32 15.63
CA SER A 240 16.02 18.48 14.84
C SER A 240 15.18 17.59 13.93
N THR A 241 14.67 18.20 12.85
CA THR A 241 13.82 17.52 11.87
C THR A 241 14.68 17.06 10.71
N ASN A 242 14.62 15.76 10.38
CA ASN A 242 15.42 15.18 9.30
C ASN A 242 14.87 15.58 7.92
N PRO A 243 15.63 16.30 7.06
CA PRO A 243 15.17 16.75 5.75
C PRO A 243 15.44 15.74 4.62
N ILE A 244 16.13 14.62 4.88
CA ILE A 244 16.70 13.74 3.85
C ILE A 244 15.63 13.24 2.87
N ALA A 245 14.50 12.71 3.35
CA ALA A 245 13.42 12.25 2.48
C ALA A 245 12.85 13.36 1.58
N SER A 246 12.79 14.62 2.07
CA SER A 246 12.37 15.76 1.25
C SER A 246 13.41 16.13 0.19
N ILE A 247 14.70 15.95 0.48
CA ILE A 247 15.79 16.15 -0.50
C ILE A 247 15.73 15.08 -1.59
N PHE A 248 15.49 13.82 -1.24
CA PHE A 248 15.39 12.71 -2.20
C PHE A 248 14.15 12.79 -3.11
N ALA A 249 13.15 13.58 -2.74
CA ALA A 249 12.00 13.83 -3.61
C ALA A 249 12.33 14.80 -4.77
N TRP A 250 13.39 15.61 -4.64
CA TRP A 250 13.91 16.52 -5.67
C TRP A 250 14.98 15.86 -6.53
#